data_AF-A0A2W7NS53-F1
#
_entry.id   AF-A0A2W7NS53-F1
#
_cell.length_a   1.000
_cell.length_b   1.000
_cell.length_c   1.000
_cell.angle_alpha   90.00
_cell.angle_beta   90.00
_cell.angle_gamma   90.00
#
_symmetry.space_group_name_H-M   'P 1'
#
loop_
_entity.id
_entity.type
_entity.pdbx_description
1 polymer ?
#
loop_
_entity_poly.entity_id
_entity_poly.type
_entity_poly.pdbx_seq_one_letter_code
_entity_poly.pdbx_strand_id
1 'polypeptide(L)'
;MSLINFTELEASGLKMPSHPLGRSVVHHWLKIDRMNALYESHLQGLEGAAFVEALLSQLEIRVEVSDDDLRHLPEKGPFIVVSNHPFGFLDGVVMMHLMRRHPDFKVMANFFLGEFAPIGDRFIAVNPFSGQHPMNVQGMRRALAHVEAGGALGIFVFFANASSISIFNGAGEHQQ
;
A
#
# COMPACT_ATOMS: atom_id res chain seq x y z
N MET A 1 17.51 2.99 -13.16
CA MET A 1 17.52 2.44 -11.79
C MET A 1 16.23 1.69 -11.63
N SER A 2 16.27 0.38 -11.33
CA SER A 2 15.07 -0.44 -11.23
C SER A 2 14.26 -0.03 -9.99
N LEU A 3 12.93 -0.11 -10.10
CA LEU A 3 12.00 0.24 -9.02
C LEU A 3 12.10 -0.73 -7.84
N ILE A 4 12.51 -1.97 -8.12
CA ILE A 4 12.74 -3.04 -7.14
C ILE A 4 14.14 -3.60 -7.38
N ASN A 5 14.98 -3.66 -6.33
CA ASN A 5 16.33 -4.21 -6.42
C ASN A 5 16.36 -5.70 -5.98
N PHE A 6 16.64 -6.59 -6.93
CA PHE A 6 16.54 -8.03 -6.75
C PHE A 6 17.52 -8.63 -5.72
N THR A 7 18.68 -8.01 -5.46
CA THR A 7 19.65 -8.54 -4.49
C THR A 7 19.13 -8.55 -3.05
N GLU A 8 18.21 -7.66 -2.70
CA GLU A 8 17.57 -7.64 -1.36
C GLU A 8 16.44 -8.67 -1.24
N LEU A 9 15.80 -9.03 -2.36
CA LEU A 9 14.77 -10.06 -2.43
C LEU A 9 15.36 -11.47 -2.30
N GLU A 10 16.51 -11.75 -2.91
CA GLU A 10 17.21 -13.04 -2.73
C GLU A 10 17.79 -13.21 -1.32
N ALA A 11 18.18 -12.11 -0.66
CA ALA A 11 18.61 -12.12 0.75
C ALA A 11 17.49 -12.53 1.73
N SER A 12 16.22 -12.53 1.29
CA SER A 12 15.08 -13.06 2.05
C SER A 12 14.94 -14.59 2.01
N GLY A 13 15.83 -15.30 1.31
CA GLY A 13 15.97 -16.77 1.40
C GLY A 13 15.14 -17.58 0.38
N LEU A 14 14.67 -16.97 -0.70
CA LEU A 14 13.86 -17.66 -1.70
C LEU A 14 14.72 -18.48 -2.68
N LYS A 15 14.71 -19.82 -2.56
CA LYS A 15 15.35 -20.73 -3.53
C LYS A 15 14.36 -21.23 -4.59
N MET A 16 14.78 -21.22 -5.86
CA MET A 16 14.00 -21.65 -7.04
C MET A 16 13.79 -23.18 -7.10
N PRO A 17 12.53 -23.68 -7.17
CA PRO A 17 12.25 -25.09 -7.41
C PRO A 17 11.56 -25.36 -8.76
N SER A 18 11.86 -26.51 -9.36
CA SER A 18 11.40 -26.98 -10.69
C SER A 18 9.97 -27.54 -10.75
N HIS A 19 9.13 -27.27 -9.75
CA HIS A 19 7.75 -27.80 -9.62
C HIS A 19 6.70 -26.74 -10.04
N PRO A 20 5.41 -27.06 -10.28
CA PRO A 20 4.31 -26.10 -10.53
C PRO A 20 4.22 -24.86 -9.62
N LEU A 21 4.76 -24.91 -8.39
CA LEU A 21 4.99 -23.73 -7.53
C LEU A 21 6.04 -22.75 -8.10
N GLY A 22 7.07 -23.25 -8.77
CA GLY A 22 8.05 -22.48 -9.54
C GLY A 22 7.44 -21.70 -10.71
N ARG A 23 6.27 -22.12 -11.22
CA ARG A 23 5.48 -21.34 -12.18
C ARG A 23 4.96 -20.05 -11.53
N SER A 24 4.51 -20.11 -10.28
CA SER A 24 4.07 -18.93 -9.51
C SER A 24 5.22 -17.97 -9.23
N VAL A 25 6.42 -18.51 -8.96
CA VAL A 25 7.66 -17.74 -8.82
C VAL A 25 7.98 -17.07 -10.15
N VAL A 26 8.09 -17.80 -11.26
CA VAL A 26 8.35 -17.20 -12.59
C VAL A 26 7.28 -16.17 -12.99
N HIS A 27 6.00 -16.40 -12.68
CA HIS A 27 4.94 -15.41 -12.91
C HIS A 27 5.09 -14.17 -12.04
N HIS A 28 5.55 -14.31 -10.80
CA HIS A 28 5.86 -13.19 -9.92
C HIS A 28 7.07 -12.41 -10.45
N TRP A 29 8.09 -13.10 -10.95
CA TRP A 29 9.29 -12.50 -11.55
C TRP A 29 8.93 -11.73 -12.83
N LEU A 30 8.16 -12.34 -13.74
CA LEU A 30 7.62 -11.67 -14.92
C LEU A 30 6.78 -10.43 -14.59
N LYS A 31 6.07 -10.44 -13.46
CA LYS A 31 5.32 -9.27 -12.99
C LYS A 31 6.23 -8.17 -12.45
N ILE A 32 7.31 -8.51 -11.76
CA ILE A 32 8.33 -7.56 -11.33
C ILE A 32 9.05 -6.95 -12.54
N ASP A 33 9.46 -7.77 -13.51
CA ASP A 33 10.10 -7.30 -14.73
C ASP A 33 9.19 -6.38 -15.54
N ARG A 34 7.90 -6.73 -15.64
CA ARG A 34 6.89 -5.86 -16.27
C ARG A 34 6.71 -4.55 -15.50
N MET A 35 6.75 -4.59 -14.17
CA MET A 35 6.64 -3.38 -13.34
C MET A 35 7.88 -2.49 -13.49
N ASN A 36 9.07 -3.09 -13.53
CA ASN A 36 10.33 -2.36 -13.79
C ASN A 36 10.33 -1.75 -15.20
N ALA A 37 9.90 -2.49 -16.21
CA ALA A 37 9.78 -1.96 -17.58
C ALA A 37 8.78 -0.81 -17.66
N LEU A 38 7.62 -0.93 -17.01
CA LEU A 38 6.61 0.13 -16.94
C LEU A 38 7.15 1.36 -16.21
N TYR A 39 7.89 1.13 -15.12
CA TYR A 39 8.54 2.21 -14.39
C TYR A 39 9.51 2.96 -15.27
N GLU A 40 10.39 2.24 -15.96
CA GLU A 40 11.42 2.82 -16.82
C GLU A 40 10.85 3.58 -18.02
N SER A 41 9.74 3.10 -18.59
CA SER A 41 9.17 3.71 -19.79
C SER A 41 8.21 4.88 -19.51
N HIS A 42 7.49 4.87 -18.38
CA HIS A 42 6.37 5.80 -18.15
C HIS A 42 6.31 6.46 -16.78
N LEU A 43 7.04 5.98 -15.78
CA LEU A 43 6.86 6.44 -14.39
C LEU A 43 8.12 7.06 -13.77
N GLN A 44 9.26 7.06 -14.47
CA GLN A 44 10.49 7.69 -13.99
C GLN A 44 10.29 9.18 -13.70
N GLY A 45 10.76 9.62 -12.53
CA GLY A 45 10.70 11.01 -12.10
C GLY A 45 9.33 11.46 -11.57
N LEU A 46 8.32 10.58 -11.55
CA LEU A 46 7.05 10.83 -10.88
C LEU A 46 7.13 10.41 -9.42
N GLU A 47 6.49 11.18 -8.54
CA GLU A 47 6.42 10.91 -7.10
C GLU A 47 4.99 11.06 -6.58
N GLY A 48 4.70 10.42 -5.45
CA GLY A 48 3.45 10.57 -4.71
C GLY A 48 2.20 10.35 -5.57
N ALA A 49 1.28 11.31 -5.54
CA ALA A 49 0.01 11.22 -6.26
C ALA A 49 0.17 11.13 -7.78
N ALA A 50 1.15 11.83 -8.36
CA ALA A 50 1.40 11.80 -9.79
C ALA A 50 1.90 10.43 -10.25
N PHE A 51 2.76 9.79 -9.45
CA PHE A 51 3.18 8.41 -9.68
C PHE A 51 1.99 7.43 -9.63
N VAL A 52 1.15 7.55 -8.59
CA VAL A 52 -0.03 6.70 -8.39
C VAL A 52 -1.01 6.82 -9.55
N GLU A 53 -1.32 8.03 -9.99
CA GLU A 53 -2.23 8.28 -11.11
C GLU A 53 -1.70 7.73 -12.44
N ALA A 54 -0.43 7.98 -12.74
CA ALA A 54 0.21 7.44 -13.93
C ALA A 54 0.25 5.91 -13.91
N LEU A 55 0.56 5.31 -12.77
CA LEU A 55 0.58 3.86 -12.60
C LEU A 55 -0.80 3.24 -12.85
N LEU A 56 -1.87 3.78 -12.26
CA LEU A 56 -3.23 3.29 -12.49
C LEU A 56 -3.64 3.44 -13.95
N SER A 57 -3.28 4.56 -14.59
CA SER A 57 -3.54 4.79 -16.02
C SER A 57 -2.82 3.76 -16.90
N GLN A 58 -1.55 3.47 -16.62
CA GLN A 58 -0.75 2.51 -17.39
C GLN A 58 -1.22 1.06 -17.20
N LEU A 59 -1.79 0.76 -16.04
CA LEU A 59 -2.41 -0.53 -15.75
C LEU A 59 -3.86 -0.63 -16.28
N GLU A 60 -4.38 0.43 -16.90
CA GLU A 60 -5.77 0.54 -17.37
C GLU A 60 -6.80 0.30 -16.25
N ILE A 61 -6.46 0.72 -15.04
CA ILE A 61 -7.30 0.53 -13.85
C ILE A 61 -8.14 1.79 -13.64
N ARG A 62 -9.46 1.60 -13.65
CA ARG A 62 -10.43 2.64 -13.31
C ARG A 62 -10.87 2.49 -11.88
N VAL A 63 -10.67 3.52 -11.07
CA VAL A 63 -11.18 3.61 -9.71
C VAL A 63 -12.49 4.40 -9.75
N GLU A 64 -13.59 3.73 -9.41
CA GLU A 64 -14.91 4.34 -9.31
C GLU A 64 -15.32 4.37 -7.84
N VAL A 65 -15.58 5.56 -7.32
CA VAL A 65 -16.06 5.82 -5.97
C VAL A 65 -17.11 6.92 -6.08
N SER A 66 -18.19 6.85 -5.28
CA SER A 66 -19.18 7.91 -5.30
C SER A 66 -18.64 9.16 -4.60
N ASP A 67 -19.03 10.34 -5.09
CA ASP A 67 -18.69 11.60 -4.42
C ASP A 67 -19.32 11.68 -3.01
N ASP A 68 -20.43 10.97 -2.79
CA ASP A 68 -21.08 10.85 -1.49
C ASP A 68 -20.18 10.11 -0.50
N ASP A 69 -19.58 8.99 -0.91
CA ASP A 69 -18.65 8.22 -0.07
C ASP A 69 -17.39 9.03 0.28
N LEU A 70 -16.86 9.79 -0.69
CA LEU A 70 -15.70 10.64 -0.43
C LEU A 70 -16.01 11.83 0.48
N ARG A 71 -17.27 12.30 0.50
CA ARG A 71 -17.71 13.39 1.40
C ARG A 71 -17.77 12.97 2.87
N HIS A 72 -17.81 11.67 3.16
CA HIS A 72 -17.74 11.17 4.53
C HIS A 72 -16.31 11.20 5.11
N LEU A 73 -15.28 11.42 4.27
CA LEU A 73 -13.92 11.57 4.76
C LEU A 73 -13.78 12.88 5.55
N PRO A 74 -13.17 12.84 6.76
CA PRO A 74 -12.90 14.06 7.50
C PRO A 74 -12.01 15.01 6.70
N GLU A 75 -12.47 16.25 6.46
CA GLU A 75 -11.69 17.23 5.69
C GLU A 75 -10.36 17.60 6.37
N LYS A 76 -10.32 17.51 7.72
CA LYS A 76 -9.17 17.86 8.56
C LYS A 76 -9.09 16.96 9.78
N GLY A 77 -7.88 16.82 10.30
CA GLY A 77 -7.59 16.07 11.52
C GLY A 77 -7.39 14.57 11.25
N PRO A 78 -7.03 13.83 12.30
CA PRO A 78 -6.66 12.43 12.17
C PRO A 78 -7.87 11.53 11.98
N PHE A 79 -7.72 10.54 11.10
CA PHE A 79 -8.65 9.45 10.95
C PHE A 79 -7.94 8.18 10.51
N ILE A 80 -8.57 7.04 10.74
CA ILE A 80 -8.07 5.73 10.33
C ILE A 80 -9.03 5.14 9.31
N VAL A 81 -8.50 4.77 8.15
CA VAL A 81 -9.19 4.01 7.11
C VAL A 81 -8.81 2.55 7.25
N VAL A 82 -9.79 1.68 7.35
CA VAL A 82 -9.59 0.23 7.45
C VAL A 82 -10.19 -0.41 6.21
N SER A 83 -9.39 -1.17 5.46
CA SER A 83 -9.84 -1.87 4.26
C SER A 83 -9.43 -3.34 4.28
N ASN A 84 -10.13 -4.18 3.53
CA ASN A 84 -9.59 -5.49 3.18
C ASN A 84 -8.46 -5.37 2.12
N HIS A 85 -7.70 -6.45 1.91
CA HIS A 85 -6.51 -6.45 1.04
C HIS A 85 -6.40 -7.69 0.13
N PRO A 86 -7.35 -7.91 -0.79
CA PRO A 86 -7.34 -9.10 -1.64
C PRO A 86 -6.28 -9.06 -2.75
N PHE A 87 -5.83 -7.87 -3.18
CA PHE A 87 -4.96 -7.69 -4.35
C PHE A 87 -3.54 -7.21 -4.01
N GLY A 88 -3.22 -6.98 -2.73
CA GLY A 88 -1.86 -6.64 -2.33
C GLY A 88 -1.50 -5.21 -2.74
N PHE A 89 -0.29 -5.00 -3.27
CA PHE A 89 0.25 -3.69 -3.67
C PHE A 89 -0.77 -2.76 -4.36
N LEU A 90 -1.60 -3.30 -5.25
CA LEU A 90 -2.61 -2.52 -5.97
C LEU A 90 -3.65 -1.87 -5.04
N ASP A 91 -4.11 -2.56 -3.99
CA ASP A 91 -5.06 -1.98 -3.04
C ASP A 91 -4.45 -0.77 -2.31
N GLY A 92 -3.15 -0.83 -2.01
CA GLY A 92 -2.41 0.30 -1.45
C GLY A 92 -2.36 1.49 -2.40
N VAL A 93 -2.10 1.23 -3.69
CA VAL A 93 -2.11 2.26 -4.76
C VAL A 93 -3.50 2.87 -4.91
N VAL A 94 -4.56 2.06 -4.95
CA VAL A 94 -5.95 2.53 -5.04
C VAL A 94 -6.32 3.36 -3.81
N MET A 95 -5.98 2.91 -2.61
CA MET A 95 -6.26 3.66 -1.38
C MET A 95 -5.51 5.01 -1.36
N MET A 96 -4.26 5.06 -1.81
CA MET A 96 -3.52 6.33 -1.96
C MET A 96 -4.17 7.25 -3.00
N HIS A 97 -4.68 6.71 -4.11
CA HIS A 97 -5.42 7.48 -5.11
C HIS A 97 -6.70 8.10 -4.52
N LEU A 98 -7.47 7.32 -3.77
CA LEU A 98 -8.68 7.80 -3.07
C LEU A 98 -8.33 8.90 -2.05
N MET A 99 -7.22 8.74 -1.33
CA MET A 99 -6.76 9.66 -0.29
C MET A 99 -5.87 10.80 -0.80
N ARG A 100 -5.82 11.07 -2.12
CA ARG A 100 -4.98 12.13 -2.70
C ARG A 100 -5.23 13.54 -2.15
N ARG A 101 -6.42 13.78 -1.55
CA ARG A 101 -6.76 15.04 -0.87
C ARG A 101 -6.13 15.17 0.52
N HIS A 102 -5.57 14.10 1.06
CA HIS A 102 -4.89 14.02 2.35
C HIS A 102 -3.38 13.80 2.13
N PRO A 103 -2.60 14.87 1.96
CA PRO A 103 -1.17 14.77 1.66
C PRO A 103 -0.35 14.17 2.80
N ASP A 104 -0.91 14.08 3.99
CA ASP A 104 -0.36 13.43 5.19
C ASP A 104 -0.78 11.97 5.33
N PHE A 105 -1.66 11.45 4.45
CA PHE A 105 -2.13 10.08 4.53
C PHE A 105 -0.97 9.08 4.36
N LYS A 106 -0.90 8.13 5.30
CA LYS A 106 0.07 7.02 5.26
C LYS A 106 -0.64 5.68 5.36
N VAL A 107 -0.06 4.65 4.77
CA VAL A 107 -0.57 3.28 4.82
C VAL A 107 0.36 2.42 5.64
N MET A 108 -0.17 1.77 6.68
CA MET A 108 0.55 0.68 7.34
C MET A 108 0.48 -0.55 6.44
N ALA A 109 1.63 -0.99 5.94
CA ALA A 109 1.69 -2.13 5.04
C ALA A 109 2.97 -2.93 5.20
N ASN A 110 3.04 -4.05 4.49
CA ASN A 110 4.21 -4.92 4.49
C ASN A 110 5.47 -4.16 4.03
N PHE A 111 6.63 -4.48 4.59
CA PHE A 111 7.91 -3.82 4.32
C PHE A 111 8.27 -3.74 2.83
N PHE A 112 7.84 -4.72 2.01
CA PHE A 112 8.02 -4.71 0.56
C PHE A 112 7.47 -3.46 -0.14
N LEU A 113 6.45 -2.81 0.42
CA LEU A 113 5.88 -1.58 -0.14
C LEU A 113 6.72 -0.34 0.16
N GLY A 114 7.50 -0.35 1.25
CA GLY A 114 8.39 0.75 1.62
C GLY A 114 9.57 0.92 0.67
N GLU A 115 9.94 -0.13 -0.06
CA GLU A 115 11.05 -0.12 -1.03
C GLU A 115 10.71 0.59 -2.35
N PHE A 116 9.43 0.93 -2.57
CA PHE A 116 9.02 1.71 -3.74
C PHE A 116 9.33 3.20 -3.52
N ALA A 117 10.54 3.61 -3.89
CA ALA A 117 11.05 4.98 -3.70
C ALA A 117 10.05 6.12 -4.01
N PRO A 118 9.24 6.07 -5.10
CA PRO A 118 8.29 7.15 -5.43
C PRO A 118 7.17 7.40 -4.40
N ILE A 119 6.90 6.42 -3.54
CA ILE A 119 5.77 6.42 -2.59
C ILE A 119 6.17 5.92 -1.20
N GLY A 120 7.45 5.63 -0.97
CA GLY A 120 7.92 4.97 0.26
C GLY A 120 7.66 5.79 1.53
N ASP A 121 7.65 7.13 1.43
CA ASP A 121 7.33 8.04 2.52
C ASP A 121 5.86 7.95 2.99
N ARG A 122 4.99 7.43 2.11
CA ARG A 122 3.58 7.14 2.39
C ARG A 122 3.35 5.81 3.08
N PHE A 123 4.39 4.99 3.26
CA PHE A 123 4.23 3.69 3.92
C PHE A 123 4.86 3.64 5.32
N ILE A 124 4.15 2.99 6.23
CA ILE A 124 4.66 2.57 7.53
C ILE A 124 4.86 1.06 7.46
N ALA A 125 6.11 0.64 7.30
CA ALA A 125 6.48 -0.76 7.15
C ALA A 125 6.22 -1.59 8.43
N VAL A 126 5.59 -2.74 8.25
CA VAL A 126 5.43 -3.82 9.24
C VAL A 126 5.77 -5.18 8.61
N ASN A 127 6.08 -6.19 9.43
CA ASN A 127 6.29 -7.58 9.00
C ASN A 127 5.06 -8.44 9.36
N PRO A 128 4.15 -8.72 8.42
CA PRO A 128 2.96 -9.51 8.69
C PRO A 128 3.27 -11.01 8.90
N PHE A 129 4.46 -11.49 8.54
CA PHE A 129 4.80 -12.93 8.55
C PHE A 129 5.41 -13.40 9.87
N SER A 130 5.78 -12.50 10.77
CA SER A 130 6.26 -12.87 12.11
C SER A 130 5.63 -11.94 13.15
N GLY A 131 4.64 -12.47 13.88
CA GLY A 131 3.84 -11.68 14.84
C GLY A 131 4.66 -10.99 15.94
N GLN A 132 5.88 -11.45 16.22
CA GLN A 132 6.78 -10.88 17.24
C GLN A 132 8.00 -10.15 16.67
N HIS A 133 8.00 -9.78 15.39
CA HIS A 133 9.13 -9.02 14.83
C HIS A 133 9.26 -7.65 15.50
N PRO A 134 10.48 -7.21 15.90
CA PRO A 134 10.70 -5.88 16.45
C PRO A 134 10.17 -4.74 15.55
N MET A 135 10.22 -4.95 14.22
CA MET A 135 9.67 -4.03 13.22
C MET A 135 8.15 -3.82 13.35
N ASN A 136 7.39 -4.80 13.84
CA ASN A 136 5.94 -4.65 14.05
C ASN A 136 5.66 -3.69 15.20
N VAL A 137 6.40 -3.82 16.29
CA VAL A 137 6.28 -2.91 17.44
C VAL A 137 6.66 -1.50 17.02
N GLN A 138 7.75 -1.34 16.25
CA GLN A 138 8.18 -0.04 15.75
C GLN A 138 7.19 0.56 14.75
N GLY A 139 6.68 -0.24 13.81
CA GLY A 139 5.67 0.18 12.83
C GLY A 139 4.36 0.61 13.50
N MET A 140 3.88 -0.16 14.48
CA MET A 140 2.71 0.20 15.27
C MET A 140 2.92 1.51 16.05
N ARG A 141 4.08 1.68 16.70
CA ARG A 141 4.43 2.94 17.38
C ARG A 141 4.47 4.13 16.44
N ARG A 142 5.04 3.97 15.23
CA ARG A 142 5.08 5.02 14.21
C ARG A 142 3.69 5.37 13.70
N ALA A 143 2.82 4.39 13.52
CA ALA A 143 1.44 4.62 13.11
C ALA A 143 0.62 5.34 14.19
N LEU A 144 0.77 4.95 15.45
CA LEU A 144 0.16 5.67 16.57
C LEU A 144 0.64 7.11 16.63
N ALA A 145 1.96 7.33 16.61
CA ALA A 145 2.53 8.67 16.63
C ALA A 145 2.08 9.55 15.44
N HIS A 146 1.89 8.95 14.26
CA HIS A 146 1.36 9.64 13.08
C HIS A 146 -0.07 10.12 13.29
N VAL A 147 -0.94 9.24 13.80
CA VAL A 147 -2.34 9.58 14.11
C VAL A 147 -2.41 10.61 15.25
N GLU A 148 -1.59 10.47 16.29
CA GLU A 148 -1.50 11.44 17.40
C GLU A 148 -1.03 12.82 16.94
N ALA A 149 -0.16 12.88 15.92
CA ALA A 149 0.28 14.12 15.29
C ALA A 149 -0.79 14.76 14.38
N GLY A 150 -1.99 14.17 14.29
CA GLY A 150 -3.09 14.66 13.47
C GLY A 150 -3.16 14.06 12.07
N GLY A 151 -2.34 13.04 11.80
CA GLY A 151 -2.22 12.42 10.48
C GLY A 151 -3.30 11.38 10.18
N ALA A 152 -3.65 11.22 8.90
CA ALA A 152 -4.53 10.15 8.45
C ALA A 152 -3.77 8.83 8.18
N LEU A 153 -4.37 7.68 8.54
CA LEU A 153 -3.74 6.36 8.46
C LEU A 153 -4.63 5.32 7.78
N GLY A 154 -4.10 4.60 6.80
CA GLY A 154 -4.72 3.41 6.21
C GLY A 154 -4.18 2.12 6.81
N ILE A 155 -5.05 1.17 7.10
CA ILE A 155 -4.69 -0.17 7.60
C ILE A 155 -5.44 -1.21 6.78
N PHE A 156 -4.72 -2.27 6.43
CA PHE A 156 -5.30 -3.44 5.80
C PHE A 156 -5.53 -4.57 6.80
N VAL A 157 -6.76 -5.07 6.86
CA VAL A 157 -7.17 -6.21 7.70
C VAL A 157 -7.54 -7.40 6.83
N PHE A 158 -7.18 -8.60 7.26
CA PHE A 158 -7.57 -9.81 6.55
C PHE A 158 -8.99 -10.21 6.97
N PHE A 159 -9.97 -10.01 6.09
CA PHE A 159 -11.31 -10.57 6.20
C PHE A 159 -11.58 -11.50 5.02
N ALA A 160 -12.12 -12.68 5.30
CA ALA A 160 -12.24 -13.76 4.32
C ALA A 160 -13.17 -13.45 3.14
N ASN A 161 -14.12 -12.50 3.27
CA ASN A 161 -15.17 -12.27 2.28
C ASN A 161 -15.49 -10.76 2.14
N ALA A 162 -15.61 -10.28 0.89
CA ALA A 162 -15.99 -8.92 0.44
C ALA A 162 -15.02 -7.76 0.79
N SER A 163 -14.93 -6.79 -0.14
CA SER A 163 -14.20 -5.53 0.06
C SER A 163 -15.06 -4.47 0.71
N SER A 164 -14.61 -3.97 1.85
CA SER A 164 -15.24 -2.89 2.61
C SER A 164 -14.17 -1.92 3.09
N ILE A 165 -14.53 -0.64 3.15
CA ILE A 165 -13.72 0.42 3.73
C ILE A 165 -14.49 0.99 4.93
N SER A 166 -13.85 1.13 6.07
CA SER A 166 -14.43 1.73 7.29
C SER A 166 -13.55 2.85 7.80
N ILE A 167 -14.16 3.95 8.27
CA ILE A 167 -13.44 5.15 8.73
C ILE A 167 -13.67 5.33 10.23
N PHE A 168 -12.60 5.57 10.98
CA PHE A 168 -12.62 5.83 12.42
C PHE A 168 -12.01 7.19 12.72
N ASN A 169 -12.66 7.96 13.61
CA ASN A 169 -12.13 9.21 14.14
C ASN A 169 -12.10 9.17 15.69
N GLY A 170 -11.38 10.13 16.30
CA GLY A 170 -11.26 10.23 17.76
C GLY A 170 -12.57 10.48 18.53
N ALA A 171 -13.70 10.66 17.83
CA ALA A 171 -15.02 10.83 18.45
C ALA A 171 -15.80 9.51 18.65
N GLY A 172 -15.24 8.36 18.27
CA GLY A 172 -15.83 7.04 18.52
C GLY A 172 -16.99 6.66 17.59
N GLU A 173 -17.22 7.41 16.51
CA GLU A 173 -18.25 7.05 15.54
C GLU A 173 -17.70 6.07 14.50
N HIS A 174 -18.30 4.87 14.49
CA HIS A 174 -18.18 3.88 13.44
C HIS A 174 -19.29 4.15 12.41
N GLN A 175 -18.95 4.70 11.25
CA GLN A 175 -19.93 4.92 10.19
C GLN A 175 -19.71 3.87 9.08
N GLN A 176 -20.79 3.13 8.78
CA GLN A 176 -20.86 2.02 7.83
C GLN A 176 -21.00 2.53 6.39
#